data_AF-A0A972MUK1-F1
#
_entry.id   AF-A0A972MUK1-F1
#
_cell.length_a   1.000
_cell.length_b   1.000
_cell.length_c   1.000
_cell.angle_alpha   90.00
_cell.angle_beta   90.00
_cell.angle_gamma   90.00
#
_symmetry.space_group_name_H-M   'P 1'
#
loop_
_entity.id
_entity.type
_entity.pdbx_description
1 polymer ?
#
loop_
_entity_poly.entity_id
_entity_poly.type
_entity_poly.pdbx_seq_one_letter_code
_entity_poly.pdbx_strand_id
1 'polypeptide(L)'
;MKPLVLLLITLGSVYATQSTPLYYYNNGKKVYLQKDITRSLSSDDDVYIRSNNTIKIKNSVIAKFHSKEQAQTLLKGYFYKRLYGTTYQIQTNSSQEAIELANKLYESGEVFFAQPNIAQKAFRR
;
A
#
# COMPACT_ATOMS: atom_id res chain seq x y z
N MET A 1 5.00 27.96 57.06
CA MET A 1 3.91 27.59 56.13
C MET A 1 4.55 27.40 54.75
N LYS A 2 4.49 26.19 54.18
CA LYS A 2 5.10 25.84 52.87
C LYS A 2 3.99 25.77 51.81
N PRO A 3 4.12 26.39 50.62
CA PRO A 3 3.15 26.17 49.56
C PRO A 3 3.44 24.85 48.82
N LEU A 4 2.36 24.12 48.60
CA LEU A 4 2.25 22.87 47.86
C LEU A 4 2.33 23.19 46.35
N VAL A 5 3.37 22.74 45.66
CA VAL A 5 3.43 22.85 44.18
C VAL A 5 2.69 21.66 43.60
N LEU A 6 1.56 21.95 42.96
CA LEU A 6 0.72 20.99 42.24
C LEU A 6 1.44 20.57 40.95
N LEU A 7 1.88 19.31 40.87
CA LEU A 7 2.45 18.73 39.66
C LEU A 7 1.30 18.42 38.67
N LEU A 8 1.06 19.29 37.69
CA LEU A 8 0.18 19.00 36.56
C LEU A 8 0.88 18.02 35.61
N ILE A 9 0.57 16.73 35.75
CA ILE A 9 0.90 15.73 34.74
C ILE A 9 -0.15 15.87 33.63
N THR A 10 0.19 16.54 32.54
CA THR A 10 -0.59 16.43 31.31
C THR A 10 -0.35 15.04 30.72
N LEU A 11 -1.32 14.15 30.91
CA LEU A 11 -1.38 12.91 30.14
C LEU A 11 -1.51 13.28 28.66
N GLY A 12 -0.40 13.18 27.94
CA GLY A 12 -0.43 13.11 26.49
C GLY A 12 -1.17 11.85 26.11
N SER A 13 -2.40 12.01 25.61
CA SER A 13 -3.15 10.93 24.98
C SER A 13 -2.37 10.47 23.74
N VAL A 14 -1.52 9.44 23.91
CA VAL A 14 -1.01 8.65 22.81
C VAL A 14 -2.21 7.88 22.28
N TYR A 15 -2.93 8.46 21.34
CA TYR A 15 -3.84 7.67 20.49
C TYR A 15 -2.93 6.70 19.73
N ALA A 16 -2.79 5.49 20.29
CA ALA A 16 -2.41 4.34 19.52
C ALA A 16 -3.53 4.14 18.51
N THR A 17 -3.41 4.77 17.34
CA THR A 17 -4.12 4.32 16.16
C THR A 17 -3.78 2.84 16.04
N GLN A 18 -4.78 1.98 16.22
CA GLN A 18 -4.63 0.57 15.87
C GLN A 18 -4.22 0.57 14.39
N SER A 19 -2.93 0.40 14.14
CA SER A 19 -2.39 0.32 12.79
C SER A 19 -3.06 -0.89 12.17
N THR A 20 -4.09 -0.67 11.35
CA THR A 20 -4.63 -1.72 10.50
C THR A 20 -3.43 -2.34 9.77
N PRO A 21 -3.26 -3.67 9.85
CA PRO A 21 -2.10 -4.28 9.24
C PRO A 21 -2.16 -3.99 7.75
N LEU A 22 -1.10 -3.39 7.22
CA LEU A 22 -0.99 -3.11 5.80
C LEU A 22 -0.59 -4.40 5.09
N TYR A 23 -1.32 -4.79 4.05
CA TYR A 23 -1.02 -6.00 3.29
C TYR A 23 -1.47 -5.85 1.85
N TYR A 24 -0.99 -6.74 0.99
CA TYR A 24 -1.55 -6.95 -0.34
C TYR A 24 -1.70 -8.44 -0.64
N TYR A 25 -2.55 -8.81 -1.60
CA TYR A 25 -2.66 -10.20 -2.04
C TYR A 25 -1.60 -10.53 -3.09
N ASN A 26 -0.89 -11.64 -2.87
CA ASN A 26 0.03 -12.22 -3.83
C ASN A 26 -0.27 -13.71 -3.95
N ASN A 27 -0.71 -14.15 -5.14
CA ASN A 27 -1.13 -15.53 -5.39
C ASN A 27 -2.12 -16.05 -4.32
N GLY A 28 -3.11 -15.23 -3.97
CA GLY A 28 -4.14 -15.55 -2.97
C GLY A 28 -3.70 -15.54 -1.51
N LYS A 29 -2.45 -15.16 -1.22
CA LYS A 29 -1.95 -15.04 0.15
C LYS A 29 -1.76 -13.58 0.53
N LYS A 30 -2.15 -13.22 1.76
CA LYS A 30 -1.85 -11.90 2.33
C LYS A 30 -0.34 -11.77 2.57
N VAL A 31 0.24 -10.71 2.03
CA VAL A 31 1.63 -10.32 2.25
C VAL A 31 1.62 -9.05 3.08
N TYR A 32 2.01 -9.17 4.34
CA TYR A 32 2.04 -8.06 5.28
C TYR A 32 3.24 -7.14 5.05
N LEU A 33 3.01 -5.86 5.24
CA LEU A 33 3.92 -4.76 5.03
C LEU A 33 4.00 -3.90 6.28
N GLN A 34 5.20 -3.41 6.57
CA GLN A 34 5.41 -2.34 7.52
C GLN A 34 6.05 -1.16 6.78
N LYS A 35 5.49 0.04 6.89
CA LYS A 35 6.09 1.22 6.25
C LYS A 35 7.37 1.61 6.99
N ASP A 36 8.47 1.75 6.24
CA ASP A 36 9.74 2.27 6.75
C ASP A 36 9.78 3.78 6.50
N ILE A 37 9.31 4.54 7.49
CA ILE A 37 9.13 6.00 7.37
C ILE A 37 10.49 6.68 7.11
N THR A 38 11.54 6.28 7.82
CA THR A 38 12.87 6.89 7.70
C THR A 38 13.44 6.75 6.30
N ARG A 39 13.33 5.57 5.67
CA ARG A 39 13.80 5.36 4.30
C ARG A 39 12.87 5.96 3.24
N SER A 40 11.57 6.07 3.54
CA SER A 40 10.61 6.72 2.65
C SER A 40 10.88 8.22 2.52
N LEU A 41 11.30 8.90 3.60
CA LEU A 41 11.64 10.32 3.57
C LEU A 41 12.87 10.68 2.71
N SER A 42 13.70 9.69 2.37
CA SER A 42 14.93 9.86 1.59
C SER A 42 14.86 9.21 0.20
N SER A 43 13.65 8.85 -0.25
CA SER A 43 13.40 8.13 -1.50
C SER A 43 12.21 8.74 -2.22
N ASP A 44 12.25 8.78 -3.55
CA ASP A 44 11.10 9.21 -4.38
C ASP A 44 9.92 8.22 -4.29
N ASP A 45 10.20 6.97 -3.90
CA ASP A 45 9.22 5.92 -3.65
C ASP A 45 9.06 5.66 -2.14
N ASP A 46 7.84 5.29 -1.72
CA ASP A 46 7.59 4.77 -0.38
C ASP A 46 8.25 3.40 -0.17
N VAL A 47 8.92 3.26 0.98
CA VAL A 47 9.70 2.09 1.36
C VAL A 47 8.95 1.27 2.41
N TYR A 48 8.90 -0.04 2.19
CA TYR A 48 8.23 -0.99 3.07
C TYR A 48 9.14 -2.15 3.46
N ILE A 49 8.89 -2.74 4.61
CA ILE A 49 9.53 -3.96 5.12
C ILE A 49 8.53 -5.11 4.94
N ARG A 50 9.00 -6.19 4.32
CA ARG A 50 8.29 -7.46 4.12
C ARG A 50 9.21 -8.60 4.52
N SER A 51 8.88 -9.32 5.59
CA SER A 51 9.65 -10.51 6.04
C SER A 51 11.17 -10.21 6.08
N ASN A 52 11.56 -9.12 6.74
CA ASN A 52 12.94 -8.60 6.84
C ASN A 52 13.59 -8.13 5.53
N ASN A 53 12.88 -8.13 4.41
CA ASN A 53 13.35 -7.54 3.15
C ASN A 53 12.76 -6.15 2.96
N THR A 54 13.54 -5.25 2.40
CA THR A 54 13.04 -3.94 2.01
C THR A 54 12.44 -4.04 0.60
N ILE A 55 11.29 -3.42 0.38
CA ILE A 55 10.66 -3.29 -0.93
C ILE A 55 10.28 -1.84 -1.16
N LYS A 56 10.28 -1.42 -2.42
CA LYS A 56 9.75 -0.12 -2.84
C LYS A 56 8.43 -0.31 -3.55
N ILE A 57 7.41 0.45 -3.16
CA ILE A 57 6.09 0.43 -3.80
C ILE A 57 5.87 1.75 -4.51
N LYS A 58 5.57 1.67 -5.81
CA LYS A 58 5.22 2.82 -6.65
C LYS A 58 3.75 3.19 -6.47
N ASN A 59 3.42 4.41 -6.89
CA ASN A 59 2.05 4.96 -6.93
C ASN A 59 1.25 4.38 -8.11
N SER A 60 1.23 3.04 -8.23
CA SER A 60 0.43 2.35 -9.24
C SER A 60 0.14 0.90 -8.86
N VAL A 61 -0.91 0.34 -9.46
CA VAL A 61 -1.34 -1.06 -9.34
C VAL A 61 -1.10 -1.80 -10.64
N ILE A 62 -0.68 -3.05 -10.56
CA ILE A 62 -0.69 -3.99 -11.68
C ILE A 62 -1.84 -4.96 -11.47
N ALA A 63 -2.79 -4.97 -12.39
CA ALA A 63 -3.97 -5.85 -12.33
C ALA A 63 -4.21 -6.56 -13.66
N LYS A 64 -4.62 -7.83 -13.60
CA LYS A 64 -5.04 -8.62 -14.76
C LYS A 64 -6.52 -8.96 -14.64
N PHE A 65 -7.32 -8.44 -15.56
CA PHE A 65 -8.77 -8.62 -15.61
C PHE A 65 -9.16 -9.87 -16.39
N HIS A 66 -10.40 -10.32 -16.23
CA HIS A 66 -10.93 -11.49 -16.96
C HIS A 66 -11.15 -11.17 -18.44
N SER A 67 -11.57 -9.93 -18.75
CA SER A 67 -11.75 -9.47 -20.13
C SER A 67 -11.34 -8.00 -20.31
N LYS A 68 -11.22 -7.56 -21.57
CA LYS A 68 -10.90 -6.16 -21.88
C LYS A 68 -12.09 -5.24 -21.60
N GLU A 69 -13.30 -5.72 -21.84
CA GLU A 69 -14.56 -5.01 -21.65
C GLU A 69 -14.81 -4.72 -20.17
N GLN A 70 -14.61 -5.74 -19.32
CA GLN A 70 -14.66 -5.59 -17.86
C GLN A 70 -13.62 -4.57 -17.38
N ALA A 71 -12.38 -4.65 -17.87
CA ALA A 71 -11.34 -3.69 -17.52
C ALA A 71 -11.74 -2.26 -17.90
N GLN A 72 -12.31 -2.04 -19.09
CA GLN A 72 -12.74 -0.70 -19.53
C GLN A 72 -13.85 -0.13 -18.63
N THR A 73 -14.80 -0.96 -18.21
CA THR A 73 -15.88 -0.57 -17.31
C THR A 73 -15.35 -0.21 -15.92
N LEU A 74 -14.53 -1.09 -15.32
CA LEU A 74 -14.02 -0.91 -13.96
C LEU A 74 -12.97 0.20 -13.84
N LEU A 75 -12.18 0.40 -14.89
CA LEU A 75 -11.14 1.43 -14.92
C LEU A 75 -11.66 2.79 -15.41
N LYS A 76 -12.98 2.95 -15.58
CA LYS A 76 -13.56 4.23 -15.95
C LYS A 76 -13.27 5.27 -14.87
N GLY A 77 -12.63 6.37 -15.26
CA GLY A 77 -12.21 7.44 -14.34
C GLY A 77 -10.83 7.25 -13.72
N TYR A 78 -10.16 6.13 -13.98
CA TYR A 78 -8.75 5.94 -13.60
C TYR A 78 -7.82 6.32 -14.76
N PHE A 79 -6.63 6.83 -14.43
CA PHE A 79 -5.52 6.89 -15.38
C PHE A 79 -4.84 5.54 -15.43
N TYR A 80 -4.85 4.89 -16.59
CA TYR A 80 -4.22 3.57 -16.75
C TYR A 80 -3.52 3.41 -18.09
N LYS A 81 -2.52 2.52 -18.10
CA LYS A 81 -1.82 2.05 -19.29
C LYS A 81 -2.02 0.55 -19.42
N ARG A 82 -2.45 0.08 -20.60
CA ARG A 82 -2.43 -1.36 -20.90
C ARG A 82 -0.98 -1.81 -21.06
N LEU A 83 -0.61 -2.89 -20.37
CA LEU A 83 0.71 -3.50 -20.50
C LEU A 83 0.70 -4.57 -21.59
N TYR A 84 -0.09 -5.62 -21.41
CA TYR A 84 -0.28 -6.71 -22.39
C TYR A 84 -1.56 -7.47 -22.09
N GLY A 85 -2.22 -8.02 -23.11
CA GLY A 85 -3.46 -8.79 -22.94
C GLY A 85 -4.54 -8.00 -22.16
N THR A 86 -5.02 -8.59 -21.06
CA THR A 86 -5.94 -7.98 -20.08
C THR A 86 -5.22 -7.43 -18.84
N THR A 87 -3.91 -7.19 -18.93
CA THR A 87 -3.08 -6.65 -17.84
C THR A 87 -2.87 -5.15 -17.99
N TYR A 88 -3.12 -4.41 -16.92
CA TYR A 88 -3.08 -2.95 -16.88
C TYR A 88 -2.24 -2.47 -15.70
N GLN A 89 -1.55 -1.35 -15.91
CA GLN A 89 -0.99 -0.53 -14.86
C GLN A 89 -1.91 0.65 -14.61
N ILE A 90 -2.41 0.79 -13.39
CA ILE A 90 -3.37 1.81 -12.96
C ILE A 90 -2.63 2.79 -12.06
N GLN A 91 -2.62 4.07 -12.40
CA GLN A 91 -1.96 5.10 -11.59
C GLN A 91 -2.80 5.45 -10.36
N THR A 92 -2.12 5.70 -9.25
CA THR A 92 -2.70 6.20 -8.00
C THR A 92 -1.92 7.42 -7.53
N ASN A 93 -2.43 8.15 -6.54
CA ASN A 93 -1.76 9.33 -6.02
C ASN A 93 -0.68 8.97 -4.98
N SER A 94 -0.79 7.79 -4.37
CA SER A 94 0.18 7.30 -3.38
C SER A 94 0.34 5.77 -3.44
N SER A 95 1.41 5.29 -2.82
CA SER A 95 1.67 3.86 -2.63
C SER A 95 0.62 3.20 -1.72
N GLN A 96 0.11 3.95 -0.72
CA GLN A 96 -0.97 3.50 0.15
C GLN A 96 -2.26 3.29 -0.64
N GLU A 97 -2.64 4.28 -1.47
CA GLU A 97 -3.79 4.15 -2.37
C GLU A 97 -3.59 2.98 -3.35
N ALA A 98 -2.36 2.74 -3.82
CA ALA A 98 -2.07 1.58 -4.66
C ALA A 98 -2.34 0.26 -3.92
N ILE A 99 -1.94 0.15 -2.65
CA ILE A 99 -2.18 -1.05 -1.84
C ILE A 99 -3.68 -1.24 -1.60
N GLU A 100 -4.40 -0.18 -1.23
CA GLU A 100 -5.84 -0.20 -0.99
C GLU A 100 -6.62 -0.59 -2.26
N LEU A 101 -6.30 0.03 -3.39
CA LEU A 101 -6.93 -0.28 -4.67
C LEU A 101 -6.64 -1.71 -5.13
N ALA A 102 -5.40 -2.19 -4.96
CA ALA A 102 -5.04 -3.56 -5.30
C ALA A 102 -5.87 -4.57 -4.49
N ASN A 103 -6.04 -4.34 -3.18
CA ASN A 103 -6.87 -5.18 -2.33
C ASN A 103 -8.33 -5.15 -2.75
N LYS A 104 -8.89 -3.94 -2.98
CA LYS A 104 -10.28 -3.78 -3.42
C LYS A 104 -10.56 -4.53 -4.73
N LEU A 105 -9.66 -4.41 -5.71
CA LEU A 105 -9.79 -5.12 -6.99
C LEU A 105 -9.68 -6.65 -6.81
N TYR A 106 -8.75 -7.11 -5.97
CA TYR A 106 -8.60 -8.54 -5.72
C TYR A 106 -9.82 -9.13 -5.00
N GLU A 107 -10.29 -8.47 -3.94
CA GLU A 107 -11.41 -8.91 -3.10
C GLU A 107 -12.76 -8.84 -3.83
N SER A 108 -12.91 -8.00 -4.85
CA SER A 108 -14.11 -7.98 -5.68
C SER A 108 -14.27 -9.22 -6.56
N GLY A 109 -13.20 -10.02 -6.78
CA GLY A 109 -13.21 -11.19 -7.65
C GLY A 109 -13.20 -10.86 -9.15
N GLU A 110 -13.18 -9.58 -9.51
CA GLU A 110 -13.24 -9.08 -10.88
C GLU A 110 -11.89 -9.19 -11.63
N VAL A 111 -10.84 -9.66 -10.97
CA VAL A 111 -9.49 -9.79 -11.51
C VAL A 111 -8.90 -11.16 -11.18
N PHE A 112 -8.00 -11.65 -12.04
CA PHE A 112 -7.17 -12.82 -11.72
C PHE A 112 -6.13 -12.48 -10.64
N PHE A 113 -5.57 -11.28 -10.72
CA PHE A 113 -4.71 -10.73 -9.67
C PHE A 113 -4.73 -9.21 -9.71
N ALA A 114 -4.49 -8.58 -8.57
CA ALA A 114 -4.16 -7.18 -8.43
C ALA A 114 -3.13 -7.02 -7.31
N GLN A 115 -2.05 -6.31 -7.60
CA GLN A 115 -0.99 -6.04 -6.62
C GLN A 115 -0.42 -4.64 -6.82
N PRO A 116 0.08 -3.98 -5.76
CA PRO A 116 0.84 -2.75 -5.91
C PRO A 116 2.07 -2.99 -6.80
N ASN A 117 2.49 -1.97 -7.55
CA ASN A 117 3.64 -2.03 -8.43
C ASN A 117 4.94 -1.96 -7.60
N ILE A 118 5.60 -3.11 -7.44
CA ILE A 118 6.82 -3.24 -6.63
C ILE A 118 8.04 -2.98 -7.52
N ALA A 119 8.77 -1.89 -7.25
CA ALA A 119 9.89 -1.45 -8.08
C ALA A 119 11.16 -2.31 -7.93
N GLN A 120 11.39 -2.87 -6.73
CA GLN A 120 12.55 -3.70 -6.42
C GLN A 120 12.34 -4.42 -5.08
N LYS A 121 12.82 -5.68 -4.98
CA LYS A 121 13.25 -6.25 -3.69
C LYS A 121 14.60 -5.61 -3.39
N ALA A 122 14.65 -4.60 -2.52
CA ALA A 122 15.90 -4.03 -2.09
C ALA A 122 16.67 -5.08 -1.27
N PHE A 123 17.87 -5.39 -1.76
CA PHE A 123 18.99 -6.16 -1.19
C PHE A 123 18.70 -7.04 0.04
N ARG A 124 19.00 -8.34 -0.09
CA ARG A 124 19.37 -9.18 1.05
C ARG A 124 20.61 -8.53 1.69
N ARG A 125 20.51 -8.12 2.96
CA ARG A 125 21.70 -7.92 3.78
C ARG A 125 22.35 -9.28 4.04
#